data_AF-A0A7G4RLL7-F1
#
_entry.id   AF-A0A7G4RLL7-F1
#
_cell.length_a   1.000
_cell.length_b   1.000
_cell.length_c   1.000
_cell.angle_alpha   90.00
_cell.angle_beta   90.00
_cell.angle_gamma   90.00
#
_symmetry.space_group_name_H-M   'P 1'
#
loop_
_entity.id
_entity.type
_entity.pdbx_description
1 polymer ?
#
loop_
_entity_poly.entity_id
_entity_poly.type
_entity_poly.pdbx_seq_one_letter_code
_entity_poly.pdbx_strand_id
1 'polypeptide(L)'
;MIEILEMIQISEGLKEFSLPLKKIGIHTFTVLLNYDDETQINLSNKPNWIKDYYELRLHESSVFDKKYIIPQSGFSLWPNTLNTPVYQHGLVYDSGQGITFYERGEDHNAFYFFSGSNKNAFLMNLIINNLQFLELFVHQFKTNASVLLSTAKKLNYKKVYENPRPHVLSYLKRKQESQDQIAEFKNNLFKLAPTSRQKQVLYWYSKGKTAKETARLLNVSPRTVERHFEELRKKYGNYSKQELIAFFSAYVKF
;
A
#
# COMPACT_ATOMS: atom_id res chain seq x y z
N MET A 1 -1.35 -28.06 7.03
CA MET A 1 -2.80 -27.82 7.29
C MET A 1 -3.01 -27.37 8.73
N ILE A 2 -2.31 -27.99 9.69
CA ILE A 2 -2.30 -27.58 11.10
C ILE A 2 -1.75 -26.15 11.25
N GLU A 3 -0.68 -25.81 10.55
CA GLU A 3 -0.03 -24.49 10.60
C GLU A 3 -0.97 -23.38 10.11
N ILE A 4 -1.84 -23.68 9.13
CA ILE A 4 -2.85 -22.73 8.64
C ILE A 4 -3.93 -22.51 9.70
N LEU A 5 -4.37 -23.56 10.40
CA LEU A 5 -5.33 -23.44 11.50
C LEU A 5 -4.76 -22.61 12.65
N GLU A 6 -3.49 -22.81 13.00
CA GLU A 6 -2.80 -21.99 14.01
C GLU A 6 -2.64 -20.54 13.53
N MET A 7 -2.32 -20.32 12.24
CA MET A 7 -2.23 -18.97 11.66
C MET A 7 -3.58 -18.24 11.69
N ILE A 8 -4.70 -18.95 11.48
CA ILE A 8 -6.06 -18.42 11.65
C ILE A 8 -6.31 -18.04 13.11
N GLN A 9 -5.91 -18.87 14.07
CA GLN A 9 -6.06 -18.54 15.50
C GLN A 9 -5.23 -17.31 15.90
N ILE A 10 -3.98 -17.21 15.46
CA ILE A 10 -3.12 -16.05 15.74
C ILE A 10 -3.72 -14.76 15.12
N SER A 11 -4.36 -14.89 13.96
CA SER A 11 -5.01 -13.77 13.26
C SER A 11 -6.13 -13.10 14.06
N GLU A 12 -6.74 -13.81 15.03
CA GLU A 12 -7.71 -13.21 15.97
C GLU A 12 -7.12 -12.01 16.72
N GLY A 13 -5.82 -12.05 17.03
CA GLY A 13 -5.12 -10.96 17.70
C GLY A 13 -5.03 -9.67 16.88
N LEU A 14 -5.25 -9.71 15.57
CA LEU A 14 -5.26 -8.50 14.72
C LEU A 14 -6.54 -7.66 14.87
N LYS A 15 -7.61 -8.21 15.44
CA LYS A 15 -8.91 -7.52 15.56
C LYS A 15 -8.77 -6.23 16.36
N GLU A 16 -8.09 -6.27 17.50
CA GLU A 16 -7.90 -5.10 18.37
C GLU A 16 -7.10 -3.99 17.69
N PHE A 17 -6.01 -4.35 17.02
CA PHE A 17 -5.21 -3.39 16.24
C PHE A 17 -6.03 -2.70 15.15
N SER A 18 -6.99 -3.38 14.55
CA SER A 18 -7.79 -2.83 13.46
C SER A 18 -8.95 -1.91 13.90
N LEU A 19 -9.24 -1.79 15.20
CA LEU A 19 -10.36 -0.98 15.69
C LEU A 19 -10.32 0.50 15.27
N PRO A 20 -9.16 1.20 15.30
CA PRO A 20 -9.07 2.58 14.81
C PRO A 20 -9.32 2.69 13.30
N LEU A 21 -8.88 1.68 12.53
CA LEU A 21 -9.05 1.64 11.07
C LEU A 21 -10.52 1.54 10.67
N LYS A 22 -11.32 0.77 11.43
CA LYS A 22 -12.76 0.62 11.18
C LYS A 22 -13.51 1.96 11.26
N LYS A 23 -13.07 2.87 12.14
CA LYS A 23 -13.70 4.20 12.31
C LYS A 23 -13.55 5.10 11.08
N ILE A 24 -12.55 4.81 10.23
CA ILE A 24 -12.27 5.56 9.00
C ILE A 24 -12.64 4.77 7.73
N GLY A 25 -13.45 3.71 7.87
CA GLY A 25 -13.95 2.93 6.73
C GLY A 25 -12.99 1.88 6.17
N ILE A 26 -11.87 1.61 6.87
CA ILE A 26 -10.98 0.49 6.56
C ILE A 26 -11.43 -0.72 7.38
N HIS A 27 -11.97 -1.73 6.72
CA HIS A 27 -12.60 -2.88 7.36
C HIS A 27 -11.68 -4.09 7.47
N THR A 28 -10.69 -4.17 6.58
CA THR A 28 -9.76 -5.29 6.48
C THR A 28 -8.33 -4.78 6.57
N PHE A 29 -7.57 -5.39 7.48
CA PHE A 29 -6.15 -5.19 7.65
C PHE A 29 -5.46 -6.55 7.60
N THR A 30 -4.53 -6.71 6.66
CA THR A 30 -3.77 -7.97 6.47
C THR A 30 -2.29 -7.67 6.45
N VAL A 31 -1.49 -8.55 7.04
CA VAL A 31 -0.03 -8.49 7.10
C VAL A 31 0.48 -9.74 6.41
N LEU A 32 1.33 -9.56 5.40
CA LEU A 32 2.02 -10.64 4.72
C LEU A 32 3.52 -10.42 4.83
N LEU A 33 4.23 -11.32 5.50
CA LEU A 33 5.68 -11.34 5.55
C LEU A 33 6.18 -12.57 4.78
N ASN A 34 6.98 -12.34 3.75
CA ASN A 34 7.61 -13.38 2.95
C ASN A 34 9.11 -13.36 3.22
N TYR A 35 9.59 -14.35 3.98
CA TYR A 35 11.00 -14.49 4.32
C TYR A 35 11.80 -15.11 3.16
N ASP A 36 13.09 -14.80 3.12
CA ASP A 36 14.01 -15.31 2.10
C ASP A 36 14.17 -16.84 2.17
N ASP A 37 13.99 -17.41 3.36
CA ASP A 37 14.02 -18.84 3.63
C ASP A 37 12.68 -19.55 3.33
N GLU A 38 11.77 -18.87 2.63
CA GLU A 38 10.45 -19.35 2.20
C GLU A 38 9.43 -19.53 3.34
N THR A 39 9.77 -19.11 4.55
CA THR A 39 8.78 -18.95 5.63
C THR A 39 7.82 -17.84 5.26
N GLN A 40 6.53 -18.04 5.54
CA GLN A 40 5.50 -17.04 5.33
C GLN A 40 4.69 -16.81 6.60
N ILE A 41 4.42 -15.54 6.89
CA ILE A 41 3.41 -15.11 7.87
C ILE A 41 2.32 -14.40 7.11
N ASN A 42 1.07 -14.84 7.25
CA ASN A 42 -0.08 -14.19 6.63
C ASN A 42 -1.21 -14.07 7.65
N LEU A 43 -1.43 -12.87 8.18
CA LEU A 43 -2.37 -12.63 9.26
C LEU A 43 -3.37 -11.57 8.85
N SER A 44 -4.64 -11.74 9.24
CA SER A 44 -5.68 -10.76 8.93
C SER A 44 -6.61 -10.52 10.11
N ASN A 45 -7.10 -9.29 10.28
CA ASN A 45 -8.21 -9.02 11.22
C ASN A 45 -9.53 -9.72 10.80
N LYS A 46 -9.54 -10.41 9.65
CA LYS A 46 -10.57 -11.35 9.20
C LYS A 46 -9.98 -12.77 9.18
N PRO A 47 -9.97 -13.55 10.27
CA PRO A 47 -9.29 -14.85 10.28
C PRO A 47 -9.81 -15.85 9.23
N ASN A 48 -11.11 -15.83 8.93
CA ASN A 48 -11.69 -16.64 7.84
C ASN A 48 -11.13 -16.29 6.45
N TRP A 49 -10.61 -15.06 6.24
CA TRP A 49 -9.93 -14.72 4.99
C TRP A 49 -8.65 -15.56 4.82
N ILE A 50 -7.91 -15.83 5.90
CA ILE A 50 -6.69 -16.64 5.86
C ILE A 50 -7.02 -18.09 5.46
N LYS A 51 -8.11 -18.63 5.99
CA LYS A 51 -8.61 -19.95 5.59
C LYS A 51 -8.86 -20.01 4.09
N ASP A 52 -9.70 -19.13 3.58
CA ASP A 52 -10.09 -19.10 2.17
C ASP A 52 -8.89 -18.80 1.27
N TYR A 53 -7.95 -17.96 1.71
CA TYR A 53 -6.73 -17.61 0.99
C TYR A 53 -5.89 -18.83 0.61
N TYR A 54 -5.78 -19.80 1.51
CA TYR A 54 -5.02 -21.02 1.28
C TYR A 54 -5.89 -22.13 0.68
N GLU A 55 -7.09 -22.39 1.21
CA GLU A 55 -7.99 -23.45 0.71
C GLU A 55 -8.39 -23.23 -0.75
N LEU A 56 -8.67 -21.97 -1.13
CA LEU A 56 -9.02 -21.60 -2.51
C LEU A 56 -7.80 -21.23 -3.36
N ARG A 57 -6.58 -21.39 -2.82
CA ARG A 57 -5.30 -21.09 -3.50
C ARG A 57 -5.22 -19.67 -4.08
N LEU A 58 -5.81 -18.69 -3.39
CA LEU A 58 -5.85 -17.29 -3.86
C LEU A 58 -4.45 -16.68 -4.03
N HIS A 59 -3.48 -17.16 -3.25
CA HIS A 59 -2.07 -16.78 -3.32
C HIS A 59 -1.42 -16.95 -4.70
N GLU A 60 -1.92 -17.84 -5.56
CA GLU A 60 -1.40 -18.01 -6.93
C GLU A 60 -1.71 -16.83 -7.83
N SER A 61 -2.79 -16.11 -7.53
CA SER A 61 -3.21 -14.91 -8.25
C SER A 61 -2.69 -13.61 -7.62
N SER A 62 -2.06 -13.70 -6.44
CA SER A 62 -1.48 -12.57 -5.73
C SER A 62 -0.12 -12.20 -6.32
N VAL A 63 0.09 -10.89 -6.51
CA VAL A 63 1.35 -10.36 -7.05
C VAL A 63 2.44 -10.26 -5.98
N PHE A 64 2.02 -10.13 -4.72
CA PHE A 64 2.86 -9.96 -3.54
C PHE A 64 3.46 -11.27 -3.05
N ASP A 65 2.95 -12.37 -3.60
CA ASP A 65 3.30 -13.75 -3.29
C ASP A 65 4.44 -14.30 -4.14
N LYS A 66 4.95 -13.51 -5.08
CA LYS A 66 6.07 -13.89 -5.94
C LYS A 66 7.39 -13.71 -5.22
N LYS A 67 8.36 -14.57 -5.50
CA LYS A 67 9.73 -14.47 -5.00
C LYS A 67 10.49 -13.37 -5.76
N TYR A 68 10.62 -12.20 -5.15
CA TYR A 68 11.45 -11.09 -5.61
C TYR A 68 11.90 -10.26 -4.41
N ILE A 69 12.99 -9.51 -4.51
CA ILE A 69 13.44 -8.61 -3.45
C ILE A 69 12.88 -7.21 -3.72
N ILE A 70 12.31 -6.59 -2.70
CA ILE A 70 11.85 -5.20 -2.78
C ILE A 70 13.06 -4.26 -2.64
N PRO A 71 13.34 -3.39 -3.63
CA PRO A 71 14.52 -2.53 -3.59
C PRO A 71 14.35 -1.29 -2.70
N GLN A 72 13.11 -0.86 -2.45
CA GLN A 72 12.80 0.31 -1.63
C GLN A 72 11.40 0.21 -1.03
N SER A 73 11.21 0.79 0.15
CA SER A 73 9.89 0.90 0.77
C SER A 73 8.97 1.85 0.00
N GLY A 74 7.66 1.65 0.13
CA GLY A 74 6.66 2.49 -0.52
C GLY A 74 5.25 1.97 -0.31
N PHE A 75 4.33 2.40 -1.19
CA PHE A 75 2.96 1.94 -1.19
C PHE A 75 2.40 1.84 -2.61
N SER A 76 1.32 1.08 -2.77
CA SER A 76 0.58 0.95 -4.02
C SER A 76 -0.92 0.95 -3.76
N LEU A 77 -1.64 1.84 -4.45
CA LEU A 77 -3.10 1.83 -4.50
C LEU A 77 -3.58 0.69 -5.39
N TRP A 78 -4.67 0.05 -5.00
CA TRP A 78 -5.25 -1.05 -5.78
C TRP A 78 -6.02 -0.47 -6.99
N PRO A 79 -5.71 -0.91 -8.23
CA PRO A 79 -6.48 -0.49 -9.39
C PRO A 79 -7.94 -0.94 -9.31
N ASN A 80 -8.87 -0.08 -9.72
CA ASN A 80 -10.30 -0.40 -9.82
C ASN A 80 -10.62 -1.47 -10.88
N THR A 81 -9.63 -1.86 -11.70
CA THR A 81 -9.74 -2.85 -12.77
C THR A 81 -9.17 -4.22 -12.39
N LEU A 82 -8.72 -4.41 -11.14
CA LEU A 82 -8.26 -5.71 -10.68
C LEU A 82 -9.40 -6.73 -10.74
N ASN A 83 -9.18 -7.82 -11.46
CA ASN A 83 -10.14 -8.91 -11.59
C ASN A 83 -9.50 -10.27 -11.28
N THR A 84 -8.51 -10.29 -10.38
CA THR A 84 -7.89 -11.54 -9.92
C THR A 84 -8.85 -12.33 -9.02
N PRO A 85 -8.74 -13.67 -8.98
CA PRO A 85 -9.43 -14.48 -7.98
C PRO A 85 -9.28 -13.97 -6.55
N VAL A 86 -8.05 -13.59 -6.13
CA VAL A 86 -7.81 -13.01 -4.79
C VAL A 86 -8.60 -11.73 -4.56
N TYR A 87 -8.69 -10.84 -5.55
CA TYR A 87 -9.42 -9.58 -5.41
C TYR A 87 -10.93 -9.81 -5.39
N GLN A 88 -11.45 -10.65 -6.29
CA GLN A 88 -12.88 -10.99 -6.35
C GLN A 88 -13.35 -11.65 -5.05
N HIS A 89 -12.58 -12.58 -4.51
CA HIS A 89 -12.91 -13.21 -3.23
C HIS A 89 -12.83 -12.23 -2.06
N GLY A 90 -11.90 -11.27 -2.11
CA GLY A 90 -11.78 -10.19 -1.12
C GLY A 90 -13.07 -9.37 -0.96
N LEU A 91 -13.91 -9.28 -1.98
CA LEU A 91 -15.21 -8.59 -1.90
C LEU A 91 -16.16 -9.23 -0.88
N VAL A 92 -16.07 -10.54 -0.65
CA VAL A 92 -16.84 -11.27 0.38
C VAL A 92 -16.51 -10.74 1.79
N TYR A 93 -15.28 -10.23 1.98
CA TYR A 93 -14.78 -9.68 3.24
C TYR A 93 -14.84 -8.15 3.29
N ASP A 94 -15.61 -7.53 2.39
CA ASP A 94 -15.72 -6.08 2.24
C ASP A 94 -14.36 -5.39 1.99
N SER A 95 -13.50 -6.05 1.22
CA SER A 95 -12.16 -5.60 0.83
C SER A 95 -12.12 -5.37 -0.69
N GLY A 96 -12.76 -4.28 -1.14
CA GLY A 96 -12.90 -3.95 -2.56
C GLY A 96 -12.06 -2.79 -3.05
N GLN A 97 -11.58 -1.91 -2.19
CA GLN A 97 -10.62 -0.88 -2.56
C GLN A 97 -9.65 -0.67 -1.41
N GLY A 98 -8.41 -0.29 -1.73
CA GLY A 98 -7.39 -0.24 -0.70
C GLY A 98 -6.02 0.19 -1.18
N ILE A 99 -5.09 0.09 -0.25
CA ILE A 99 -3.68 0.41 -0.39
C ILE A 99 -2.85 -0.70 0.25
N THR A 100 -1.71 -1.00 -0.37
CA THR A 100 -0.69 -1.86 0.21
C THR A 100 0.56 -1.03 0.49
N PHE A 101 0.98 -0.95 1.75
CA PHE A 101 2.34 -0.52 2.08
C PHE A 101 3.28 -1.71 1.97
N TYR A 102 4.49 -1.46 1.50
CA TYR A 102 5.51 -2.49 1.37
C TYR A 102 6.88 -1.96 1.78
N GLU A 103 7.66 -2.82 2.42
CA GLU A 103 9.02 -2.51 2.85
C GLU A 103 9.87 -3.77 2.82
N ARG A 104 11.18 -3.57 2.78
CA ARG A 104 12.17 -4.63 2.90
C ARG A 104 12.70 -4.64 4.34
N GLY A 105 12.50 -5.74 5.05
CA GLY A 105 13.20 -6.05 6.29
C GLY A 105 14.58 -6.65 6.01
N GLU A 106 15.28 -7.06 7.07
CA GLU A 106 16.60 -7.69 6.95
C GLU A 106 16.55 -8.95 6.07
N ASP A 107 15.61 -9.86 6.38
CA ASP A 107 15.48 -11.20 5.81
C ASP A 107 14.13 -11.46 5.14
N HIS A 108 13.31 -10.42 4.91
CA HIS A 108 11.95 -10.59 4.40
C HIS A 108 11.40 -9.37 3.66
N ASN A 109 10.42 -9.61 2.80
CA ASN A 109 9.52 -8.57 2.33
C ASN A 109 8.31 -8.49 3.25
N ALA A 110 7.92 -7.29 3.63
CA ALA A 110 6.72 -7.03 4.41
C ALA A 110 5.67 -6.28 3.58
N PHE A 111 4.42 -6.71 3.67
CA PHE A 111 3.28 -6.07 3.03
C PHE A 111 2.16 -5.85 4.05
N TYR A 112 1.60 -4.64 4.05
CA TYR A 112 0.52 -4.23 4.94
C TYR A 112 -0.64 -3.73 4.09
N PHE A 113 -1.72 -4.50 4.07
CA PHE A 113 -2.90 -4.26 3.24
C PHE A 113 -3.96 -3.56 4.08
N PHE A 114 -4.43 -2.42 3.60
CA PHE A 114 -5.54 -1.67 4.17
C PHE A 114 -6.64 -1.58 3.14
N SER A 115 -7.82 -2.11 3.46
CA SER A 115 -8.93 -2.09 2.52
C SER A 115 -10.29 -1.97 3.17
N GLY A 116 -11.27 -1.54 2.38
CA GLY A 116 -12.66 -1.44 2.77
C GLY A 116 -13.58 -1.56 1.57
N SER A 117 -14.85 -1.24 1.79
CA SER A 117 -15.91 -1.47 0.82
C SER A 117 -15.70 -0.73 -0.50
N ASN A 118 -15.90 -1.39 -1.64
CA ASN A 118 -15.98 -0.72 -2.94
C ASN A 118 -17.22 0.18 -3.08
N LYS A 119 -18.21 0.03 -2.19
CA LYS A 119 -19.40 0.89 -2.12
C LYS A 119 -19.11 2.26 -1.50
N ASN A 120 -17.99 2.41 -0.79
CA ASN A 120 -17.61 3.68 -0.16
C ASN A 120 -16.81 4.55 -1.16
N ALA A 121 -17.50 5.42 -1.89
CA ALA A 121 -16.88 6.31 -2.87
C ALA A 121 -15.83 7.28 -2.26
N PHE A 122 -15.87 7.52 -0.95
CA PHE A 122 -14.95 8.45 -0.26
C PHE A 122 -13.71 7.78 0.30
N LEU A 123 -13.69 6.44 0.41
CA LEU A 123 -12.62 5.72 1.09
C LEU A 123 -11.25 5.95 0.45
N MET A 124 -11.15 5.91 -0.88
CA MET A 124 -9.87 6.14 -1.56
C MET A 124 -9.31 7.53 -1.28
N ASN A 125 -10.18 8.56 -1.31
CA ASN A 125 -9.79 9.93 -1.01
C ASN A 125 -9.35 10.06 0.46
N LEU A 126 -10.06 9.40 1.39
CA LEU A 126 -9.66 9.34 2.79
C LEU A 126 -8.29 8.69 2.95
N ILE A 127 -8.06 7.53 2.32
CA ILE A 127 -6.76 6.82 2.38
C ILE A 127 -5.64 7.72 1.85
N ILE A 128 -5.84 8.32 0.68
CA ILE A 128 -4.85 9.22 0.06
C ILE A 128 -4.57 10.43 0.95
N ASN A 129 -5.59 10.98 1.62
CA ASN A 129 -5.45 12.12 2.53
C ASN A 129 -4.94 11.77 3.94
N ASN A 130 -4.75 10.48 4.23
CA ASN A 130 -4.31 10.01 5.55
C ASN A 130 -3.18 8.97 5.46
N LEU A 131 -2.34 9.00 4.41
CA LEU A 131 -1.27 7.99 4.26
C LEU A 131 -0.28 7.99 5.44
N GLN A 132 0.05 9.16 5.99
CA GLN A 132 0.93 9.26 7.15
C GLN A 132 0.36 8.55 8.37
N PHE A 133 -0.94 8.65 8.58
CA PHE A 133 -1.61 7.93 9.67
C PHE A 133 -1.47 6.42 9.47
N LEU A 134 -1.63 5.92 8.23
CA LEU A 134 -1.47 4.50 7.93
C LEU A 134 0.00 4.04 8.06
N GLU A 135 0.96 4.86 7.67
CA GLU A 135 2.39 4.58 7.86
C GLU A 135 2.76 4.52 9.35
N LEU A 136 2.28 5.48 10.16
CA LEU A 136 2.44 5.48 11.60
C LEU A 136 1.76 4.27 12.25
N PHE A 137 0.58 3.90 11.75
CA PHE A 137 -0.10 2.68 12.16
C PHE A 137 0.77 1.44 11.91
N VAL A 138 1.37 1.30 10.72
CA VAL A 138 2.29 0.19 10.42
C VAL A 138 3.48 0.17 11.38
N HIS A 139 4.07 1.34 11.66
CA HIS A 139 5.18 1.44 12.60
C HIS A 139 4.79 0.98 14.01
N GLN A 140 3.68 1.50 14.54
CA GLN A 140 3.18 1.12 15.87
C GLN A 140 2.74 -0.34 15.93
N PHE A 141 2.10 -0.83 14.86
CA PHE A 141 1.71 -2.23 14.73
C PHE A 141 2.91 -3.16 14.87
N LYS A 142 4.02 -2.89 14.16
CA LYS A 142 5.24 -3.71 14.26
C LYS A 142 5.76 -3.82 15.69
N THR A 143 5.78 -2.71 16.43
CA THR A 143 6.24 -2.67 17.82
C THR A 143 5.28 -3.43 18.73
N ASN A 144 3.99 -3.13 18.65
CA ASN A 144 2.99 -3.62 19.59
C ASN A 144 2.58 -5.07 19.31
N ALA A 145 2.65 -5.51 18.06
CA ALA A 145 2.35 -6.88 17.64
C ALA A 145 3.62 -7.76 17.57
N SER A 146 4.77 -7.31 18.09
CA SER A 146 6.04 -8.06 18.03
C SER A 146 5.93 -9.49 18.58
N VAL A 147 5.25 -9.68 19.71
CA VAL A 147 5.00 -11.01 20.30
C VAL A 147 4.14 -11.87 19.38
N LEU A 148 3.08 -11.29 18.82
CA LEU A 148 2.16 -11.96 17.90
C LEU A 148 2.88 -12.39 16.61
N LEU A 149 3.67 -11.50 16.01
CA LEU A 149 4.49 -11.79 14.83
C LEU A 149 5.56 -12.85 15.13
N SER A 150 6.19 -12.81 16.31
CA SER A 150 7.17 -13.82 16.72
C SER A 150 6.52 -15.21 16.88
N THR A 151 5.28 -15.25 17.37
CA THR A 151 4.52 -16.49 17.53
C THR A 151 4.14 -17.05 16.16
N ALA A 152 3.69 -16.19 15.23
CA ALA A 152 3.44 -16.61 13.85
C ALA A 152 4.72 -17.08 13.14
N LYS A 153 5.88 -16.46 13.38
CA LYS A 153 7.16 -16.91 12.79
C LYS A 153 7.53 -18.32 13.25
N LYS A 154 7.24 -18.68 14.51
CA LYS A 154 7.52 -20.01 15.07
C LYS A 154 6.73 -21.14 14.41
N LEU A 155 5.61 -20.83 13.73
CA LEU A 155 4.88 -21.82 12.92
C LEU A 155 5.74 -22.37 11.78
N ASN A 156 6.76 -21.61 11.36
CA ASN A 156 7.68 -21.98 10.26
C ASN A 156 6.94 -22.47 9.00
N TYR A 157 5.78 -21.86 8.71
CA TYR A 157 4.95 -22.26 7.59
C TYR A 157 5.70 -22.00 6.28
N LYS A 158 6.08 -23.09 5.61
CA LYS A 158 6.75 -23.03 4.30
C LYS A 158 5.70 -22.97 3.22
N LYS A 159 5.77 -21.92 2.40
CA LYS A 159 4.87 -21.78 1.27
C LYS A 159 5.16 -22.87 0.23
N VAL A 160 4.17 -23.71 -0.05
CA VAL A 160 4.28 -24.71 -1.11
C VAL A 160 3.99 -24.05 -2.45
N TYR A 161 4.99 -24.00 -3.33
CA TYR A 161 4.80 -23.59 -4.73
C TYR A 161 4.37 -24.81 -5.55
N GLU A 162 3.07 -25.06 -5.61
CA GLU A 162 2.53 -26.01 -6.57
C GLU A 162 2.44 -25.38 -7.97
N ASN A 163 2.45 -26.22 -9.01
CA ASN A 163 2.23 -25.75 -10.39
C ASN A 163 0.90 -24.96 -10.47
N PRO A 164 0.90 -23.73 -11.01
CA PRO A 164 -0.31 -22.93 -11.12
C PRO A 164 -1.34 -23.67 -11.95
N ARG A 165 -2.61 -23.70 -11.50
CA ARG A 165 -3.68 -24.36 -12.26
C ARG A 165 -3.88 -23.69 -13.63
N PRO A 166 -4.43 -24.39 -14.65
CA PRO A 166 -4.62 -23.85 -16.00
C PRO A 166 -5.35 -22.50 -16.06
N HIS A 167 -6.32 -22.27 -15.16
CA HIS A 167 -7.03 -20.99 -15.09
C HIS A 167 -6.14 -19.85 -14.59
N VAL A 168 -5.23 -20.10 -13.64
CA VAL A 168 -4.20 -19.15 -13.22
C VAL A 168 -3.19 -18.90 -14.33
N LEU A 169 -2.78 -19.95 -15.07
CA LEU A 169 -1.89 -19.82 -16.23
C LEU A 169 -2.50 -18.94 -17.33
N SER A 170 -3.81 -19.10 -17.60
CA SER A 170 -4.54 -18.26 -18.57
C SER A 170 -4.62 -16.79 -18.14
N TYR A 171 -4.68 -16.52 -16.83
CA TYR A 171 -4.61 -15.18 -16.28
C TYR A 171 -3.19 -14.61 -16.34
N LEU A 172 -2.16 -15.39 -15.98
CA LEU A 172 -0.77 -14.98 -16.03
C LEU A 172 -0.31 -14.66 -17.46
N LYS A 173 -0.77 -15.41 -18.48
CA LYS A 173 -0.57 -15.09 -19.90
C LYS A 173 -1.23 -13.77 -20.30
N ARG A 174 -2.51 -13.56 -19.98
CA ARG A 174 -3.20 -12.27 -20.19
C ARG A 174 -2.53 -11.10 -19.46
N LYS A 175 -1.91 -11.39 -18.30
CA LYS A 175 -1.19 -10.38 -17.52
C LYS A 175 0.16 -10.00 -18.13
N GLN A 176 0.85 -10.92 -18.82
CA GLN A 176 2.04 -10.58 -19.62
C GLN A 176 1.66 -9.67 -20.80
N GLU A 177 0.49 -9.88 -21.41
CA GLU A 177 -0.06 -8.98 -22.43
C GLU A 177 -0.51 -7.62 -21.83
N SER A 178 -0.93 -7.58 -20.56
CA SER A 178 -1.29 -6.35 -19.86
C SER A 178 -0.12 -5.68 -19.11
N GLN A 179 1.11 -6.18 -19.21
CA GLN A 179 2.28 -5.55 -18.58
C GLN A 179 2.59 -4.17 -19.15
N ASP A 180 2.18 -3.91 -20.39
CA ASP A 180 2.26 -2.59 -21.03
C ASP A 180 1.42 -1.54 -20.28
N GLN A 181 0.24 -1.93 -19.75
CA GLN A 181 -0.61 -1.06 -18.95
C GLN A 181 -0.08 -0.83 -17.52
N ILE A 182 0.65 -1.81 -16.95
CA ILE A 182 1.31 -1.65 -15.64
C ILE A 182 2.55 -0.76 -15.76
N ALA A 183 3.29 -0.85 -16.87
CA ALA A 183 4.38 0.08 -17.18
C ALA A 183 3.84 1.49 -17.40
N GLU A 184 2.70 1.64 -18.07
CA GLU A 184 1.99 2.91 -18.23
C GLU A 184 1.48 3.46 -16.89
N PHE A 185 0.91 2.61 -16.02
CA PHE A 185 0.46 3.01 -14.67
C PHE A 185 1.61 3.39 -13.75
N LYS A 186 2.73 2.66 -13.76
CA LYS A 186 3.97 3.05 -13.06
C LYS A 186 4.49 4.38 -13.60
N ASN A 187 4.51 4.57 -14.93
CA ASN A 187 4.85 5.85 -15.54
C ASN A 187 3.90 6.97 -15.13
N ASN A 188 2.60 6.69 -15.00
CA ASN A 188 1.61 7.66 -14.53
C ASN A 188 1.78 7.99 -13.04
N LEU A 189 2.15 7.01 -12.19
CA LEU A 189 2.55 7.23 -10.79
C LEU A 189 3.82 8.09 -10.68
N PHE A 190 4.84 7.86 -11.52
CA PHE A 190 6.03 8.72 -11.58
C PHE A 190 5.71 10.13 -12.09
N LYS A 191 4.78 10.27 -13.06
CA LYS A 191 4.27 11.57 -13.51
C LYS A 191 3.52 12.33 -12.42
N LEU A 192 2.80 11.60 -11.57
CA LEU A 192 2.09 12.08 -10.39
C LEU A 192 2.99 12.26 -9.16
N ALA A 193 4.31 12.12 -9.25
CA ALA A 193 5.21 12.54 -8.18
C ALA A 193 5.67 14.00 -8.38
N PRO A 194 5.82 14.81 -7.30
CA PRO A 194 6.40 16.13 -7.43
C PRO A 194 7.87 15.99 -7.84
N THR A 195 8.33 16.82 -8.77
CA THR A 195 9.76 16.87 -9.13
C THR A 195 10.58 17.38 -7.96
N SER A 196 11.90 17.14 -7.96
CA SER A 196 12.80 17.64 -6.91
C SER A 196 12.68 19.17 -6.71
N ARG A 197 12.49 19.92 -7.81
CA ARG A 197 12.26 21.37 -7.73
C ARG A 197 10.89 21.72 -7.15
N GLN A 198 9.84 20.99 -7.52
CA GLN A 198 8.51 21.19 -6.93
C GLN A 198 8.50 20.90 -5.42
N LYS A 199 9.23 19.87 -4.96
CA LYS A 199 9.42 19.58 -3.53
C LYS A 199 10.14 20.72 -2.79
N GLN A 200 11.20 21.26 -3.38
CA GLN A 200 11.92 22.40 -2.80
C GLN A 200 11.05 23.67 -2.73
N VAL A 201 10.21 23.92 -3.73
CA VAL A 201 9.25 25.03 -3.70
C VAL A 201 8.24 24.84 -2.57
N LEU A 202 7.64 23.64 -2.48
CA LEU A 202 6.69 23.28 -1.42
C LEU A 202 7.31 23.41 -0.03
N TYR A 203 8.58 23.00 0.14
CA TYR A 203 9.33 23.14 1.38
C TYR A 203 9.40 24.58 1.88
N TRP A 204 9.88 25.49 1.04
CA TRP A 204 10.07 26.87 1.47
C TRP A 204 8.73 27.55 1.75
N TYR A 205 7.70 27.19 0.99
CA TYR A 205 6.33 27.64 1.27
C TYR A 205 5.77 27.07 2.58
N SER A 206 6.07 25.82 2.94
CA SER A 206 5.69 25.26 4.24
C SER A 206 6.45 25.93 5.40
N LYS A 207 7.56 26.60 5.12
CA LYS A 207 8.29 27.49 6.05
C LYS A 207 7.82 28.95 6.02
N GLY A 208 6.69 29.22 5.36
CA GLY A 208 6.07 30.56 5.31
C GLY A 208 6.74 31.54 4.34
N LYS A 209 7.61 31.07 3.43
CA LYS A 209 8.26 31.95 2.44
C LYS A 209 7.31 32.30 1.30
N THR A 210 7.41 33.54 0.83
CA THR A 210 6.70 34.05 -0.35
C THR A 210 7.37 33.61 -1.65
N ALA A 211 6.67 33.73 -2.79
CA ALA A 211 7.21 33.41 -4.12
C ALA A 211 8.55 34.13 -4.40
N LYS A 212 8.68 35.39 -3.96
CA LYS A 212 9.89 36.19 -4.15
C LYS A 212 11.05 35.68 -3.28
N GLU A 213 10.78 35.26 -2.05
CA GLU A 213 11.80 34.73 -1.15
C GLU A 213 12.24 33.32 -1.56
N THR A 214 11.29 32.45 -1.89
CA THR A 214 11.57 31.11 -2.42
C THR A 214 12.38 31.19 -3.72
N ALA A 215 12.05 32.14 -4.59
CA ALA A 215 12.80 32.40 -5.82
C ALA A 215 14.27 32.76 -5.53
N ARG A 216 14.53 33.65 -4.55
CA ARG A 216 15.88 33.98 -4.10
C ARG A 216 16.61 32.77 -3.53
N LEU A 217 15.94 31.98 -2.67
CA LEU A 217 16.53 30.80 -2.03
C LEU A 217 16.89 29.69 -3.02
N LEU A 218 16.12 29.53 -4.10
CA LEU A 218 16.33 28.49 -5.10
C LEU A 218 17.09 28.98 -6.34
N ASN A 219 17.50 30.26 -6.36
CA ASN A 219 18.14 30.94 -7.49
C ASN A 219 17.34 30.82 -8.81
N VAL A 220 16.05 31.16 -8.75
CA VAL A 220 15.12 31.16 -9.89
C VAL A 220 14.28 32.44 -9.89
N SER A 221 13.47 32.67 -10.93
CA SER A 221 12.53 33.79 -10.95
C SER A 221 11.27 33.49 -10.12
N PRO A 222 10.60 34.51 -9.54
CA PRO A 222 9.28 34.32 -8.91
C PRO A 222 8.25 33.67 -9.84
N ARG A 223 8.31 34.00 -11.15
CA ARG A 223 7.46 33.38 -12.18
C ARG A 223 7.72 31.88 -12.32
N THR A 224 8.97 31.42 -12.15
CA THR A 224 9.32 30.00 -12.15
C THR A 224 8.71 29.27 -10.96
N VAL A 225 8.66 29.92 -9.79
CA VAL A 225 8.02 29.37 -8.59
C VAL A 225 6.51 29.23 -8.80
N GLU A 226 5.86 30.26 -9.36
CA GLU A 226 4.43 30.22 -9.72
C GLU A 226 4.12 29.11 -10.71
N ARG A 227 4.95 28.96 -11.75
CA ARG A 227 4.81 27.88 -12.73
C ARG A 227 4.86 26.50 -12.09
N HIS A 228 5.73 26.28 -11.10
CA HIS A 228 5.76 25.00 -10.38
C HIS A 228 4.46 24.74 -9.62
N PHE A 229 3.83 25.77 -9.03
CA PHE A 229 2.50 25.61 -8.42
C PHE A 229 1.40 25.34 -9.45
N GLU A 230 1.45 25.98 -10.61
CA GLU A 230 0.51 25.67 -11.71
C GLU A 230 0.65 24.23 -12.19
N GLU A 231 1.88 23.74 -12.37
CA GLU A 231 2.16 22.34 -12.72
C GLU A 231 1.69 21.38 -11.62
N LEU A 232 1.88 21.72 -10.34
CA LEU A 232 1.36 20.94 -9.21
C LEU A 232 -0.17 20.92 -9.22
N ARG A 233 -0.86 22.05 -9.45
CA ARG A 233 -2.33 22.09 -9.56
C ARG A 233 -2.84 21.21 -10.70
N LYS A 234 -2.20 21.28 -11.87
CA LYS A 234 -2.54 20.43 -13.00
C LYS A 234 -2.37 18.94 -12.69
N LYS A 235 -1.41 18.58 -11.81
CA LYS A 235 -1.14 17.20 -11.40
C LYS A 235 -2.07 16.66 -10.30
N TYR A 236 -2.40 17.48 -9.30
CA TYR A 236 -3.06 17.02 -8.07
C TYR A 236 -4.50 17.53 -7.92
N GLY A 237 -4.99 18.34 -8.85
CA GLY A 237 -6.27 19.04 -8.74
C GLY A 237 -6.06 20.54 -8.49
N ASN A 238 -7.06 21.36 -8.85
CA ASN A 238 -7.02 22.83 -8.82
C ASN A 238 -7.00 23.43 -7.40
N TYR A 239 -6.20 22.86 -6.51
CA TYR A 239 -5.99 23.29 -5.15
C TYR A 239 -5.30 24.67 -5.07
N SER A 240 -5.65 25.43 -4.04
CA SER A 240 -4.89 26.59 -3.59
C SER A 240 -3.47 26.19 -3.17
N LYS A 241 -2.57 27.18 -3.04
CA LYS A 241 -1.20 26.90 -2.61
C LYS A 241 -1.19 26.34 -1.19
N GLN A 242 -2.05 26.85 -0.31
CA GLN A 242 -2.19 26.37 1.06
C GLN A 242 -2.65 24.92 1.11
N GLU A 243 -3.63 24.54 0.29
CA GLU A 243 -4.09 23.16 0.18
C GLU A 243 -3.00 22.23 -0.36
N LEU A 244 -2.23 22.65 -1.38
CA LEU A 244 -1.07 21.88 -1.86
C LEU A 244 0.00 21.72 -0.77
N ILE A 245 0.29 22.78 0.00
CA ILE A 245 1.25 22.71 1.10
C ILE A 245 0.77 21.75 2.16
N ALA A 246 -0.48 21.86 2.62
CA ALA A 246 -1.07 20.95 3.59
C ALA A 246 -1.06 19.50 3.07
N PHE A 247 -1.41 19.32 1.79
CA PHE A 247 -1.37 18.05 1.08
C PHE A 247 0.05 17.48 0.93
N PHE A 248 1.13 18.26 0.98
CA PHE A 248 2.49 17.71 0.87
C PHE A 248 3.27 17.71 2.18
N SER A 249 2.95 18.60 3.12
CA SER A 249 3.54 18.63 4.46
C SER A 249 3.19 17.39 5.29
N ALA A 250 2.09 16.73 4.96
CA ALA A 250 1.70 15.45 5.55
C ALA A 250 2.42 14.22 4.93
N TYR A 251 3.19 14.37 3.84
CA TYR A 251 3.74 13.22 3.07
C TYR A 251 5.21 13.35 2.71
N VAL A 252 5.76 14.56 2.77
CA VAL A 252 7.15 14.85 2.47
C VAL A 252 7.75 15.44 3.75
N LYS A 253 8.49 14.62 4.52
CA LYS A 253 9.46 15.17 5.46
C LYS A 253 10.49 15.92 4.63
N PHE A 254 10.49 17.23 4.76
CA PHE A 254 11.47 18.10 4.15
C PHE A 254 12.77 18.15 4.95
#